data_AF-A0A1Q6WI75-F1
#
_entry.id   AF-A0A1Q6WI75-F1
#
_cell.length_a   1.000
_cell.length_b   1.000
_cell.length_c   1.000
_cell.angle_alpha   90.00
_cell.angle_beta   90.00
_cell.angle_gamma   90.00
#
_symmetry.space_group_name_H-M   'P 1'
#
loop_
_entity.id
_entity.type
_entity.pdbx_description
1 polymer ?
#
loop_
_entity_poly.entity_id
_entity_poly.type
_entity_poly.pdbx_seq_one_letter_code
_entity_poly.pdbx_strand_id
1 'polypeptide(L)'
;MSPHARWAPLFIVLVTACDQEPPTGTTFLLGKVLASMPAELGGPLRLLTPDEQQRFARGSVVFQTVFTPETGLGPLFNSTACAGCHEEPVVGGTGSADPEEAGEDVEVHATAYRGGVCDELGDKGGPVFQKQVTPALQAALGIDHEPVAPEATDTAQRTTPSILGFGLLDAVPDTEILAHADPDDRDGDGISGRPNRTADGRIGRFGRKAQVPTLREFVGQAFVMEMGITNPALPTEQTVGGAPLPAGVDPTSDPELTQEQLDAAVTFSQLLAPPEPVGNPVIRMGGQQVFSRIGCDGCHVPRLRTGDNPVRALSHKYVDAYTDLLLHDMGPDLADICLGQATPAEFRTEPLMGLRFKATFLHDGRASSIDEAIRLHAGEAAGARDRFLKLSDRQRATLLRFLGGL
;
A
#
# COMPACT_ATOMS: atom_id res chain seq x y z
N MET A 1 7.43 80.08 -23.64
CA MET A 1 8.05 78.83 -23.12
C MET A 1 7.23 78.38 -21.93
N SER A 2 6.41 77.34 -22.10
CA SER A 2 5.74 76.56 -21.07
C SER A 2 5.17 75.29 -21.75
N PRO A 3 5.16 74.11 -21.09
CA PRO A 3 5.04 72.81 -21.73
C PRO A 3 3.60 72.30 -21.77
N HIS A 4 3.28 71.42 -22.73
CA HIS A 4 2.05 70.63 -22.71
C HIS A 4 2.34 69.14 -22.79
N ALA A 5 1.99 68.46 -21.70
CA ALA A 5 1.96 67.02 -21.54
C ALA A 5 0.79 66.41 -22.34
N ARG A 6 1.01 65.21 -22.90
CA ARG A 6 0.01 64.45 -23.66
C ARG A 6 -0.76 63.51 -22.73
N TRP A 7 -2.09 63.60 -22.78
CA TRP A 7 -3.03 62.69 -22.13
C TRP A 7 -3.43 61.56 -23.10
N ALA A 8 -3.47 60.32 -22.60
CA ALA A 8 -3.99 59.15 -23.30
C ALA A 8 -5.46 58.88 -22.89
N PRO A 9 -6.37 58.52 -23.81
CA PRO A 9 -7.76 58.27 -23.46
C PRO A 9 -7.99 56.82 -23.02
N LEU A 10 -8.87 56.69 -22.03
CA LEU A 10 -9.45 55.49 -21.46
C LEU A 10 -10.42 54.85 -22.46
N PHE A 11 -10.31 53.54 -22.73
CA PHE A 11 -11.35 52.78 -23.45
C PHE A 11 -11.99 51.76 -22.52
N ILE A 12 -13.27 51.97 -22.23
CA ILE A 12 -14.18 51.06 -21.54
C ILE A 12 -14.66 50.02 -22.55
N VAL A 13 -14.46 48.73 -22.25
CA VAL A 13 -15.06 47.63 -23.02
C VAL A 13 -16.24 47.07 -22.22
N LEU A 14 -17.44 47.28 -22.74
CA LEU A 14 -18.67 46.64 -22.26
C LEU A 14 -18.65 45.14 -22.60
N VAL A 15 -18.88 44.31 -21.59
CA VAL A 15 -19.17 42.88 -21.73
C VAL A 15 -20.58 42.71 -22.29
N THR A 16 -20.72 42.02 -23.42
CA THR A 16 -22.00 41.46 -23.87
C THR A 16 -21.89 39.94 -23.80
N ALA A 17 -22.70 39.36 -22.92
CA ALA A 17 -22.90 37.93 -22.84
C ALA A 17 -23.70 37.46 -24.06
N CYS A 18 -23.26 36.36 -24.69
CA CYS A 18 -24.07 35.57 -25.60
C CYS A 18 -23.94 34.11 -25.17
N ASP A 19 -25.07 33.51 -24.83
CA ASP A 19 -25.26 32.08 -24.68
C ASP A 19 -24.76 31.35 -25.93
N GLN A 20 -23.75 30.51 -25.75
CA GLN A 20 -23.34 29.49 -26.71
C GLN A 20 -23.11 28.23 -25.89
N GLU A 21 -24.01 27.24 -26.04
CA GLU A 21 -23.73 25.88 -25.58
C GLU A 21 -22.37 25.43 -26.15
N PRO A 22 -21.48 24.83 -25.34
CA PRO A 22 -20.17 24.45 -25.84
C PRO A 22 -20.32 23.32 -26.88
N PRO A 23 -19.57 23.37 -28.01
CA PRO A 23 -19.61 22.32 -29.01
C PRO A 23 -19.15 20.99 -28.39
N THR A 24 -20.02 19.99 -28.45
CA THR A 24 -19.85 18.62 -27.93
C THR A 24 -18.62 17.87 -28.45
N GLY A 25 -17.96 18.39 -29.51
CA GLY A 25 -16.75 17.80 -30.09
C GLY A 25 -15.46 18.14 -29.33
N THR A 26 -15.33 19.34 -28.73
CA THR A 26 -14.07 19.81 -28.15
C THR A 26 -13.79 19.14 -26.80
N THR A 27 -14.83 18.89 -26.00
CA THR A 27 -14.78 18.15 -24.74
C THR A 27 -14.38 16.68 -24.96
N PHE A 28 -14.80 16.08 -26.07
CA PHE A 28 -14.48 14.69 -26.41
C PHE A 28 -13.02 14.51 -26.84
N LEU A 29 -12.46 15.46 -27.60
CA LEU A 29 -11.04 15.48 -27.96
C LEU A 29 -10.16 15.79 -26.74
N LEU A 30 -10.53 16.77 -25.90
CA LEU A 30 -9.77 17.09 -24.68
C LEU A 30 -9.80 15.92 -23.69
N GLY A 31 -10.94 15.24 -23.53
CA GLY A 31 -11.07 14.03 -22.71
C GLY A 31 -10.22 12.85 -23.20
N LYS A 32 -10.07 12.68 -24.53
CA LYS A 32 -9.15 11.67 -25.09
C LYS A 32 -7.68 12.04 -24.91
N VAL A 33 -7.32 13.32 -25.02
CA VAL A 33 -5.94 13.80 -24.82
C VAL A 33 -5.54 13.68 -23.34
N LEU A 34 -6.41 14.10 -22.41
CA LEU A 34 -6.20 13.92 -20.96
C LEU A 34 -6.17 12.44 -20.55
N ALA A 35 -6.93 11.56 -21.22
CA ALA A 35 -6.83 10.12 -21.02
C ALA A 35 -5.48 9.53 -21.49
N SER A 36 -4.81 10.18 -22.45
CA SER A 36 -3.59 9.68 -23.08
C SER A 36 -2.29 10.17 -22.43
N MET A 37 -2.35 11.17 -21.55
CA MET A 37 -1.20 11.58 -20.74
C MET A 37 -0.92 10.52 -19.66
N PRO A 38 0.34 10.20 -19.35
CA PRO A 38 0.66 9.33 -18.22
C PRO A 38 0.09 9.93 -16.92
N ALA A 39 -0.36 9.09 -16.00
CA ALA A 39 -0.61 9.55 -14.64
C ALA A 39 0.71 10.07 -14.06
N GLU A 40 0.67 11.21 -13.39
CA GLU A 40 1.81 11.70 -12.62
C GLU A 40 2.07 10.75 -11.45
N LEU A 41 3.33 10.41 -11.20
CA LEU A 41 3.71 9.58 -10.06
C LEU A 41 3.31 10.30 -8.77
N GLY A 42 2.56 9.62 -7.89
CA GLY A 42 1.99 10.25 -6.67
C GLY A 42 0.74 11.10 -6.95
N GLY A 43 0.34 11.22 -8.21
CA GLY A 43 -0.89 11.87 -8.61
C GLY A 43 -2.11 10.95 -8.53
N PRO A 44 -3.32 11.53 -8.72
CA PRO A 44 -4.53 10.75 -8.72
C PRO A 44 -4.69 9.91 -9.99
N LEU A 45 -5.58 8.92 -9.92
CA LEU A 45 -6.07 8.18 -11.08
C LEU A 45 -6.54 9.13 -12.19
N ARG A 46 -6.43 8.66 -13.44
CA ARG A 46 -6.86 9.45 -14.59
C ARG A 46 -8.37 9.56 -14.66
N LEU A 47 -8.84 10.66 -15.26
CA LEU A 47 -10.23 10.92 -15.61
C LEU A 47 -11.21 11.02 -14.44
N LEU A 48 -10.72 11.51 -13.29
CA LEU A 48 -11.54 11.93 -12.16
C LEU A 48 -12.33 13.20 -12.49
N THR A 49 -13.53 13.27 -11.94
CA THR A 49 -14.34 14.48 -11.87
C THR A 49 -13.64 15.57 -11.03
N PRO A 50 -13.98 16.86 -11.20
CA PRO A 50 -13.42 17.93 -10.36
C PRO A 50 -13.61 17.68 -8.85
N ASP A 51 -14.76 17.15 -8.44
CA ASP A 51 -15.05 16.85 -7.03
C ASP A 51 -14.21 15.69 -6.49
N GLU A 52 -13.93 14.67 -7.30
CA GLU A 52 -13.01 13.58 -6.95
C GLU A 52 -11.57 14.08 -6.83
N GLN A 53 -11.11 14.97 -7.73
CA GLN A 53 -9.79 15.59 -7.63
C GLN A 53 -9.65 16.43 -6.37
N GLN A 54 -10.69 17.19 -6.00
CA GLN A 54 -10.67 17.99 -4.78
C GLN A 54 -10.64 17.11 -3.52
N ARG A 55 -11.39 16.00 -3.52
CA ARG A 55 -11.35 15.03 -2.41
C ARG A 55 -9.99 14.35 -2.28
N PHE A 56 -9.36 13.97 -3.40
CA PHE A 56 -7.99 13.46 -3.40
C PHE A 56 -7.00 14.48 -2.80
N ALA A 57 -7.08 15.75 -3.23
CA ALA A 57 -6.22 16.80 -2.71
C ALA A 57 -6.42 17.03 -1.20
N ARG A 58 -7.65 17.01 -0.70
CA ARG A 58 -7.93 17.08 0.75
C ARG A 58 -7.35 15.89 1.51
N GLY A 59 -7.53 14.68 0.96
CA GLY A 59 -6.96 13.46 1.55
C GLY A 59 -5.43 13.49 1.60
N SER A 60 -4.79 14.02 0.57
CA SER A 60 -3.33 14.19 0.52
C SER A 60 -2.82 15.10 1.64
N VAL A 61 -3.58 16.12 2.04
CA VAL A 61 -3.25 16.97 3.20
C VAL A 61 -3.31 16.16 4.49
N VAL A 62 -4.35 15.36 4.70
CA VAL A 62 -4.47 14.50 5.90
C VAL A 62 -3.31 13.50 5.96
N PHE A 63 -2.99 12.85 4.83
CA PHE A 63 -1.92 11.86 4.73
C PHE A 63 -0.53 12.43 5.07
N GLN A 64 -0.30 13.72 4.79
CA GLN A 64 0.95 14.43 5.07
C GLN A 64 0.92 15.23 6.39
N THR A 65 -0.18 15.19 7.13
CA THR A 65 -0.28 15.95 8.39
C THR A 65 0.63 15.30 9.43
N VAL A 66 1.53 16.10 9.99
CA VAL A 66 2.33 15.71 11.15
C VAL A 66 1.49 15.89 12.40
N PHE A 67 1.23 14.80 13.10
CA PHE A 67 0.51 14.79 14.35
C PHE A 67 1.46 15.00 15.53
N THR A 68 0.98 15.71 16.54
CA THR A 68 1.63 15.89 17.85
C THR A 68 0.67 15.37 18.91
N PRO A 69 1.10 15.14 20.17
CA PRO A 69 0.19 14.72 21.23
C PRO A 69 -1.04 15.62 21.34
N GLU A 70 -0.88 16.94 21.16
CA GLU A 70 -1.96 17.93 21.23
C GLU A 70 -2.87 17.96 20.00
N THR A 71 -2.47 17.33 18.90
CA THR A 71 -3.28 17.19 17.68
C THR A 71 -3.75 15.75 17.44
N GLY A 72 -3.47 14.85 18.38
CA GLY A 72 -3.99 13.48 18.40
C GLY A 72 -2.97 12.37 18.14
N LEU A 73 -1.67 12.64 18.08
CA LEU A 73 -0.68 11.56 18.05
C LEU A 73 -0.76 10.74 19.33
N GLY A 74 -0.90 9.42 19.21
CA GLY A 74 -1.00 8.54 20.36
C GLY A 74 0.30 8.48 21.18
N PRO A 75 0.23 8.05 22.45
CA PRO A 75 1.40 7.94 23.32
C PRO A 75 2.43 6.91 22.85
N LEU A 76 2.02 5.94 22.01
CA LEU A 76 2.82 4.95 21.30
C LEU A 76 2.66 5.12 19.79
N PHE A 77 3.77 5.20 19.05
CA PHE A 77 3.73 5.38 17.58
C PHE A 77 5.03 4.89 16.90
N ASN A 78 4.93 4.57 15.62
CA ASN A 78 6.04 4.29 14.71
C ASN A 78 6.44 5.55 13.94
N SER A 79 5.47 6.35 13.50
CA SER A 79 5.70 7.63 12.81
C SER A 79 4.63 8.67 13.15
N THR A 80 4.93 9.94 12.86
CA THR A 80 4.04 11.09 13.16
C THR A 80 3.18 11.52 11.98
N ALA A 81 3.40 10.95 10.79
CA ALA A 81 2.58 11.16 9.60
C ALA A 81 2.62 9.90 8.72
N CYS A 82 1.55 9.62 7.96
CA CYS A 82 1.59 8.52 6.99
C CYS A 82 2.69 8.72 5.94
N ALA A 83 2.92 9.97 5.53
CA ALA A 83 4.00 10.37 4.64
C ALA A 83 5.40 10.41 5.29
N GLY A 84 5.55 9.94 6.54
CA GLY A 84 6.85 9.70 7.16
C GLY A 84 7.32 8.25 7.06
N CYS A 85 6.49 7.35 6.52
CA CYS A 85 6.94 6.02 6.09
C CYS A 85 6.60 5.70 4.61
N HIS A 86 5.74 6.49 3.98
CA HIS A 86 5.27 6.30 2.61
C HIS A 86 5.67 7.48 1.72
N GLU A 87 6.95 7.83 1.66
CA GLU A 87 7.44 9.05 1.02
C GLU A 87 8.24 8.86 -0.28
N GLU A 88 8.82 7.69 -0.53
CA GLU A 88 9.75 7.51 -1.64
C GLU A 88 9.15 6.65 -2.78
N PRO A 89 9.20 7.11 -4.05
CA PRO A 89 9.77 8.36 -4.54
C PRO A 89 8.81 9.57 -4.44
N VAL A 90 7.61 9.33 -3.94
CA VAL A 90 6.51 10.30 -3.79
C VAL A 90 5.61 9.85 -2.64
N VAL A 91 4.75 10.75 -2.15
CA VAL A 91 3.71 10.42 -1.16
C VAL A 91 2.86 9.21 -1.61
N GLY A 92 2.75 8.23 -0.72
CA GLY A 92 2.17 6.90 -0.95
C GLY A 92 3.16 5.86 -1.51
N GLY A 93 4.42 6.22 -1.62
CA GLY A 93 5.54 5.37 -2.00
C GLY A 93 5.94 4.35 -0.93
N THR A 94 7.11 3.74 -1.12
CA THR A 94 7.78 2.95 -0.08
C THR A 94 8.42 3.86 0.96
N GLY A 95 8.92 3.26 2.04
CA GLY A 95 9.81 3.95 2.97
C GLY A 95 11.14 4.33 2.35
N SER A 96 11.86 5.20 3.04
CA SER A 96 13.20 5.64 2.70
C SER A 96 14.18 4.46 2.63
N ALA A 97 15.09 4.54 1.66
CA ALA A 97 16.24 3.65 1.59
C ALA A 97 17.45 4.21 2.37
N ASP A 98 17.28 5.37 3.02
CA ASP A 98 18.33 5.99 3.81
C ASP A 98 18.60 5.14 5.07
N PRO A 99 19.83 4.63 5.26
CA PRO A 99 20.17 3.90 6.48
C PRO A 99 19.99 4.72 7.77
N GLU A 100 20.00 6.05 7.69
CA GLU A 100 19.73 6.94 8.82
C GLU A 100 18.23 6.98 9.19
N GLU A 101 17.33 6.73 8.22
CA GLU A 101 15.87 6.70 8.38
C GLU A 101 15.32 5.26 8.41
N ALA A 102 16.13 4.25 8.13
CA ALA A 102 15.73 2.83 8.11
C ALA A 102 15.15 2.32 9.45
N GLY A 103 15.38 3.04 10.55
CA GLY A 103 14.73 2.79 11.84
C GLY A 103 13.26 3.21 11.88
N GLU A 104 12.82 4.14 11.05
CA GLU A 104 11.46 4.68 10.99
C GLU A 104 10.59 3.89 9.98
N ASP A 105 11.21 3.31 8.94
CA ASP A 105 10.54 2.59 7.83
C ASP A 105 10.43 1.08 7.98
N VAL A 106 10.86 0.57 9.14
CA VAL A 106 10.81 -0.86 9.45
C VAL A 106 10.04 -1.08 10.74
N GLU A 107 8.82 -1.60 10.59
CA GLU A 107 7.93 -1.96 11.68
C GLU A 107 8.39 -3.27 12.34
N VAL A 108 8.15 -3.38 13.66
CA VAL A 108 8.34 -4.62 14.41
C VAL A 108 6.98 -5.26 14.64
N HIS A 109 6.83 -6.51 14.22
CA HIS A 109 5.62 -7.29 14.46
C HIS A 109 5.94 -8.49 15.33
N ALA A 110 4.98 -8.96 16.13
CA ALA A 110 5.11 -10.20 16.87
C ALA A 110 3.78 -10.93 16.99
N THR A 111 3.82 -12.25 16.97
CA THR A 111 2.65 -13.11 17.21
C THR A 111 3.06 -14.36 17.97
N ALA A 112 2.07 -15.14 18.39
CA ALA A 112 2.31 -16.46 18.91
C ALA A 112 1.63 -17.53 18.06
N TYR A 113 2.43 -18.47 17.56
CA TYR A 113 1.94 -19.60 16.77
C TYR A 113 2.13 -20.91 17.54
N ARG A 114 1.02 -21.51 17.98
CA ARG A 114 1.04 -22.72 18.82
C ARG A 114 0.02 -23.74 18.34
N GLY A 115 0.48 -24.96 18.08
CA GLY A 115 -0.42 -26.07 17.71
C GLY A 115 -1.24 -25.81 16.44
N GLY A 116 -0.72 -25.01 15.50
CA GLY A 116 -1.43 -24.65 14.27
C GLY A 116 -2.39 -23.48 14.41
N VAL A 117 -2.44 -22.82 15.57
CA VAL A 117 -3.32 -21.67 15.82
C VAL A 117 -2.47 -20.41 15.93
N CYS A 118 -2.90 -19.37 15.22
CA CYS A 118 -2.33 -18.04 15.33
C CYS A 118 -3.01 -17.24 16.45
N ASP A 119 -2.19 -16.64 17.30
CA ASP A 119 -2.59 -15.65 18.29
C ASP A 119 -1.86 -14.35 17.95
N GLU A 120 -2.64 -13.35 17.51
CA GLU A 120 -2.15 -12.02 17.13
C GLU A 120 -1.93 -11.10 18.35
N LEU A 121 -1.94 -11.65 19.57
CA LEU A 121 -1.68 -10.93 20.82
C LEU A 121 -2.65 -9.76 21.03
N GLY A 122 -3.89 -9.90 20.57
CA GLY A 122 -4.89 -8.82 20.62
C GLY A 122 -5.24 -8.36 22.05
N ASP A 123 -5.11 -9.24 23.05
CA ASP A 123 -5.27 -8.90 24.47
C ASP A 123 -4.01 -8.26 25.07
N LYS A 124 -2.95 -8.05 24.27
CA LYS A 124 -1.67 -7.44 24.65
C LYS A 124 -1.33 -6.16 23.89
N GLY A 125 -2.19 -5.67 22.98
CA GLY A 125 -1.91 -4.54 22.09
C GLY A 125 -1.90 -4.92 20.61
N GLY A 126 -2.00 -6.20 20.29
CA GLY A 126 -2.02 -6.69 18.92
C GLY A 126 -0.62 -6.96 18.35
N PRO A 127 -0.54 -7.20 17.02
CA PRO A 127 0.66 -7.77 16.43
C PRO A 127 1.70 -6.72 16.00
N VAL A 128 1.40 -5.42 16.04
CA VAL A 128 2.28 -4.34 15.62
C VAL A 128 2.80 -3.62 16.85
N PHE A 129 4.13 -3.57 17.02
CA PHE A 129 4.78 -2.97 18.17
C PHE A 129 5.35 -1.60 17.83
N GLN A 130 4.98 -0.58 18.60
CA GLN A 130 5.44 0.78 18.32
C GLN A 130 6.85 1.06 18.87
N LYS A 131 7.67 1.71 18.05
CA LYS A 131 9.10 1.94 18.34
C LYS A 131 9.38 3.26 19.05
N GLN A 132 8.39 4.14 19.13
CA GLN A 132 8.51 5.44 19.78
C GLN A 132 7.44 5.63 20.85
N VAL A 133 7.77 6.44 21.85
CA VAL A 133 6.89 6.83 22.95
C VAL A 133 6.91 8.34 23.11
N THR A 134 5.79 8.93 23.53
CA THR A 134 5.78 10.35 23.90
C THR A 134 6.54 10.58 25.22
N PRO A 135 7.06 11.79 25.48
CA PRO A 135 7.71 12.10 26.75
C PRO A 135 6.79 11.87 27.98
N ALA A 136 5.48 12.06 27.82
CA ALA A 136 4.51 11.81 28.88
C ALA A 136 4.41 10.32 29.23
N LEU A 137 4.37 9.44 28.22
CA LEU A 137 4.35 8.00 28.43
C LEU A 137 5.68 7.50 29.00
N GLN A 138 6.81 7.97 28.46
CA GLN A 138 8.14 7.65 28.98
C GLN A 138 8.27 8.04 30.47
N ALA A 139 7.80 9.22 30.85
CA ALA A 139 7.80 9.64 32.25
C ALA A 139 6.90 8.78 33.16
N ALA A 140 5.79 8.27 32.62
CA ALA A 140 4.83 7.46 33.36
C ALA A 140 5.27 5.99 33.53
N LEU A 141 5.86 5.39 32.49
CA LEU A 141 6.16 3.95 32.45
C LEU A 141 7.66 3.61 32.41
N GLY A 142 8.53 4.58 32.08
CA GLY A 142 9.97 4.34 31.97
C GLY A 142 10.37 3.43 30.80
N ILE A 143 9.54 3.35 29.77
CA ILE A 143 9.80 2.60 28.53
C ILE A 143 10.21 3.56 27.41
N ASP A 144 11.05 3.08 26.49
CA ASP A 144 11.50 3.85 25.31
C ASP A 144 10.82 3.39 24.01
N HIS A 145 10.20 2.20 24.03
CA HIS A 145 9.44 1.56 22.96
C HIS A 145 8.46 0.58 23.59
N GLU A 146 7.45 0.13 22.83
CA GLU A 146 6.56 -0.92 23.30
C GLU A 146 7.31 -2.24 23.50
N PRO A 147 7.27 -2.85 24.69
CA PRO A 147 7.92 -4.13 24.92
C PRO A 147 7.17 -5.27 24.23
N VAL A 148 7.90 -6.10 23.48
CA VAL A 148 7.35 -7.33 22.90
C VAL A 148 6.83 -8.25 24.01
N ALA A 149 5.58 -8.71 23.87
CA ALA A 149 4.94 -9.58 24.85
C ALA A 149 5.74 -10.89 25.05
N PRO A 150 6.00 -11.36 26.29
CA PRO A 150 6.69 -12.62 26.55
C PRO A 150 6.01 -13.85 25.94
N GLU A 151 4.72 -13.75 25.66
CA GLU A 151 3.92 -14.77 25.00
C GLU A 151 4.18 -14.86 23.49
N ALA A 152 4.85 -13.90 22.86
CA ALA A 152 5.24 -14.01 21.45
C ALA A 152 6.13 -15.23 21.23
N THR A 153 5.89 -15.99 20.17
CA THR A 153 6.78 -17.07 19.74
C THR A 153 7.77 -16.60 18.69
N ASP A 154 7.36 -15.63 17.88
CA ASP A 154 8.10 -15.15 16.72
C ASP A 154 7.95 -13.64 16.59
N THR A 155 9.00 -13.00 16.07
CA THR A 155 9.02 -11.58 15.73
C THR A 155 9.41 -11.42 14.26
N ALA A 156 8.92 -10.36 13.64
CA ALA A 156 9.19 -10.06 12.24
C ALA A 156 9.48 -8.57 12.04
N GLN A 157 10.25 -8.28 11.00
CA GLN A 157 10.46 -6.93 10.50
C GLN A 157 9.61 -6.74 9.25
N ARG A 158 9.05 -5.55 9.04
CA ARG A 158 8.25 -5.21 7.86
C ARG A 158 8.76 -3.93 7.24
N THR A 159 9.16 -4.00 5.98
CA THR A 159 9.43 -2.78 5.20
C THR A 159 8.14 -2.13 4.76
N THR A 160 8.09 -0.80 4.80
CA THR A 160 6.93 -0.03 4.38
C THR A 160 6.60 -0.27 2.90
N PRO A 161 5.42 -0.83 2.56
CA PRO A 161 5.05 -1.07 1.18
C PRO A 161 4.59 0.22 0.50
N SER A 162 4.72 0.29 -0.83
CA SER A 162 4.01 1.32 -1.60
C SER A 162 2.51 1.03 -1.62
N ILE A 163 1.71 2.09 -1.45
CA ILE A 163 0.25 2.06 -1.55
C ILE A 163 -0.27 2.59 -2.91
N LEU A 164 0.62 2.92 -3.84
CA LEU A 164 0.28 3.43 -5.16
C LEU A 164 -0.62 2.42 -5.90
N GLY A 165 -1.82 2.85 -6.29
CA GLY A 165 -2.79 1.99 -6.98
C GLY A 165 -3.60 1.05 -6.09
N PHE A 166 -3.51 1.13 -4.76
CA PHE A 166 -4.24 0.22 -3.86
C PHE A 166 -5.76 0.30 -4.01
N GLY A 167 -6.32 1.46 -4.38
CA GLY A 167 -7.75 1.55 -4.68
C GLY A 167 -8.20 0.69 -5.86
N LEU A 168 -7.32 0.38 -6.81
CA LEU A 168 -7.61 -0.57 -7.90
C LEU A 168 -7.64 -2.01 -7.37
N LEU A 169 -6.77 -2.37 -6.41
CA LEU A 169 -6.78 -3.67 -5.76
C LEU A 169 -8.02 -3.86 -4.86
N ASP A 170 -8.41 -2.80 -4.14
CA ASP A 170 -9.67 -2.78 -3.36
C ASP A 170 -10.90 -3.03 -4.23
N ALA A 171 -10.88 -2.51 -5.47
CA ALA A 171 -11.96 -2.66 -6.43
C ALA A 171 -11.99 -4.03 -7.13
N VAL A 172 -11.06 -4.94 -6.85
CA VAL A 172 -11.08 -6.32 -7.38
C VAL A 172 -12.13 -7.14 -6.62
N PRO A 173 -13.14 -7.71 -7.33
CA PRO A 173 -14.19 -8.48 -6.68
C PRO A 173 -13.65 -9.83 -6.18
N ASP A 174 -14.21 -10.34 -5.09
CA ASP A 174 -13.86 -11.65 -4.50
C ASP A 174 -13.82 -12.77 -5.55
N THR A 175 -14.75 -12.74 -6.52
CA THR A 175 -14.84 -13.73 -7.61
C THR A 175 -13.63 -13.74 -8.53
N GLU A 176 -12.96 -12.59 -8.72
CA GLU A 176 -11.73 -12.52 -9.52
C GLU A 176 -10.58 -13.16 -8.76
N ILE A 177 -10.42 -12.86 -7.47
CA ILE A 177 -9.40 -13.46 -6.59
C ILE A 177 -9.60 -14.99 -6.52
N LEU A 178 -10.84 -15.43 -6.28
CA LEU A 178 -11.18 -16.85 -6.20
C LEU A 178 -10.99 -17.61 -7.51
N ALA A 179 -11.00 -16.93 -8.66
CA ALA A 179 -10.74 -17.58 -9.95
C ALA A 179 -9.28 -18.05 -10.10
N HIS A 180 -8.37 -17.50 -9.28
CA HIS A 180 -6.96 -17.88 -9.24
C HIS A 180 -6.62 -18.86 -8.11
N ALA A 181 -7.57 -19.14 -7.21
CA ALA A 181 -7.32 -20.02 -6.07
C ALA A 181 -7.31 -21.50 -6.48
N ASP A 182 -6.27 -22.22 -6.06
CA ASP A 182 -6.15 -23.66 -6.25
C ASP A 182 -5.54 -24.34 -5.00
N PRO A 183 -6.24 -24.31 -3.84
CA PRO A 183 -5.70 -24.80 -2.57
C PRO A 183 -5.33 -26.29 -2.55
N ASP A 184 -5.84 -27.07 -3.51
CA ASP A 184 -5.63 -28.51 -3.61
C ASP A 184 -4.62 -28.90 -4.72
N ASP A 185 -3.92 -27.94 -5.35
CA ASP A 185 -2.96 -28.14 -6.45
C ASP A 185 -3.51 -29.12 -7.50
N ARG A 186 -4.67 -28.79 -8.07
CA ARG A 186 -5.43 -29.70 -8.93
C ARG A 186 -4.80 -29.88 -10.30
N ASP A 187 -3.98 -28.93 -10.74
CA ASP A 187 -3.23 -29.02 -11.99
C ASP A 187 -1.81 -29.60 -11.81
N GLY A 188 -1.36 -29.77 -10.57
CA GLY A 188 -0.11 -30.46 -10.23
C GLY A 188 1.13 -29.64 -10.59
N ASP A 189 1.02 -28.31 -10.64
CA ASP A 189 2.12 -27.41 -10.90
C ASP A 189 2.96 -27.10 -9.64
N GLY A 190 2.45 -27.50 -8.47
CA GLY A 190 3.09 -27.34 -7.16
C GLY A 190 2.76 -26.02 -6.47
N ILE A 191 1.79 -25.26 -6.96
CA ILE A 191 1.29 -24.01 -6.39
C ILE A 191 -0.09 -24.29 -5.78
N SER A 192 -0.31 -23.82 -4.55
CA SER A 192 -1.53 -24.12 -3.77
C SER A 192 -2.20 -22.85 -3.24
N GLY A 193 -2.24 -21.81 -4.09
CA GLY A 193 -2.73 -20.48 -3.75
C GLY A 193 -4.12 -20.49 -3.14
N ARG A 194 -4.28 -19.83 -1.99
CA ARG A 194 -5.56 -19.76 -1.27
C ARG A 194 -5.83 -18.36 -0.70
N PRO A 195 -7.11 -17.94 -0.58
CA PRO A 195 -7.41 -16.67 0.07
C PRO A 195 -7.13 -16.75 1.58
N ASN A 196 -6.68 -15.65 2.17
CA ASN A 196 -6.85 -15.45 3.61
C ASN A 196 -8.27 -14.96 3.89
N ARG A 197 -8.81 -15.30 5.06
CA ARG A 197 -10.14 -14.89 5.49
C ARG A 197 -10.14 -14.34 6.90
N THR A 198 -10.89 -13.28 7.09
CA THR A 198 -11.25 -12.77 8.42
C THR A 198 -12.16 -13.77 9.15
N ALA A 199 -12.32 -13.59 10.46
CA ALA A 199 -13.18 -14.46 11.28
C ALA A 199 -14.64 -14.48 10.81
N ASP A 200 -15.15 -13.40 10.21
CA ASP A 200 -16.47 -13.30 9.60
C ASP A 200 -16.53 -13.81 8.14
N GLY A 201 -15.42 -14.34 7.62
CA GLY A 201 -15.35 -15.04 6.34
C GLY A 201 -15.07 -14.17 5.12
N ARG A 202 -14.87 -12.85 5.28
CA ARG A 202 -14.51 -11.93 4.18
C ARG A 202 -13.11 -12.24 3.66
N ILE A 203 -12.92 -12.14 2.34
CA ILE A 203 -11.61 -12.36 1.73
C ILE A 203 -10.72 -11.16 2.01
N GLY A 204 -9.54 -11.44 2.53
CA GLY A 204 -8.54 -10.44 2.81
C GLY A 204 -7.69 -10.08 1.58
N ARG A 205 -7.16 -8.85 1.55
CA ARG A 205 -6.46 -8.26 0.40
C ARG A 205 -5.19 -7.50 0.80
N PHE A 206 -5.23 -6.83 1.95
CA PHE A 206 -4.19 -5.90 2.39
C PHE A 206 -3.37 -6.48 3.54
N GLY A 207 -2.17 -5.93 3.72
CA GLY A 207 -1.11 -6.50 4.54
C GLY A 207 -0.26 -7.55 3.80
N ARG A 208 0.87 -7.92 4.39
CA ARG A 208 1.80 -8.93 3.82
C ARG A 208 1.20 -10.34 3.78
N LYS A 209 0.18 -10.60 4.60
CA LYS A 209 -0.50 -11.90 4.71
C LYS A 209 -1.99 -11.79 4.34
N ALA A 210 -2.38 -10.75 3.59
CA ALA A 210 -3.76 -10.55 3.14
C ALA A 210 -4.80 -10.60 4.27
N GLN A 211 -4.50 -10.15 5.48
CA GLN A 211 -5.40 -10.33 6.63
C GLN A 211 -6.52 -9.28 6.70
N VAL A 212 -6.39 -8.16 5.98
CA VAL A 212 -7.36 -7.06 6.01
C VAL A 212 -8.18 -7.01 4.71
N PRO A 213 -9.54 -7.00 4.77
CA PRO A 213 -10.38 -7.20 3.58
C PRO A 213 -10.64 -5.97 2.73
N THR A 214 -10.60 -4.76 3.31
CA THR A 214 -10.92 -3.52 2.58
C THR A 214 -9.86 -2.45 2.83
N LEU A 215 -9.69 -1.54 1.86
CA LEU A 215 -8.74 -0.44 1.98
C LEU A 215 -9.12 0.53 3.11
N ARG A 216 -10.43 0.71 3.35
CA ARG A 216 -10.91 1.52 4.49
C ARG A 216 -10.48 0.92 5.82
N GLU A 217 -10.64 -0.39 6.00
CA GLU A 217 -10.19 -1.06 7.23
C GLU A 217 -8.67 -1.00 7.36
N PHE A 218 -7.92 -1.16 6.26
CA PHE A 218 -6.47 -1.09 6.27
C PHE A 218 -5.96 0.29 6.70
N VAL A 219 -6.50 1.36 6.11
CA VAL A 219 -6.15 2.75 6.49
C VAL A 219 -6.60 3.08 7.91
N GLY A 220 -7.81 2.68 8.30
CA GLY A 220 -8.34 2.93 9.64
C GLY A 220 -7.53 2.22 10.73
N GLN A 221 -7.09 0.98 10.49
CA GLN A 221 -6.21 0.24 11.40
C GLN A 221 -4.83 0.89 11.47
N ALA A 222 -4.25 1.32 10.36
CA ALA A 222 -2.92 1.95 10.34
C ALA A 222 -2.85 3.19 11.26
N PHE A 223 -3.89 4.03 11.31
CA PHE A 223 -3.91 5.17 12.24
C PHE A 223 -3.75 4.72 13.70
N VAL A 224 -4.45 3.66 14.12
CA VAL A 224 -4.39 3.17 15.51
C VAL A 224 -3.10 2.39 15.76
N MET A 225 -2.77 1.44 14.89
CA MET A 225 -1.66 0.50 15.10
C MET A 225 -0.29 1.15 14.86
N GLU A 226 -0.18 2.12 13.95
CA GLU A 226 1.10 2.75 13.63
C GLU A 226 1.28 4.08 14.33
N MET A 227 0.21 4.82 14.64
CA MET A 227 0.32 6.19 15.13
C MET A 227 -0.42 6.43 16.46
N GLY A 228 -1.13 5.43 16.98
CA GLY A 228 -1.98 5.57 18.17
C GLY A 228 -3.10 6.60 18.01
N ILE A 229 -3.55 6.86 16.77
CA ILE A 229 -4.60 7.84 16.48
C ILE A 229 -5.92 7.10 16.33
N THR A 230 -6.86 7.30 17.26
CA THR A 230 -8.16 6.63 17.18
C THR A 230 -9.09 7.33 16.19
N ASN A 231 -10.10 6.59 15.74
CA ASN A 231 -11.01 7.05 14.68
C ASN A 231 -12.43 6.49 14.88
N PRO A 232 -13.45 6.96 14.15
CA PRO A 232 -14.82 6.55 14.39
C PRO A 232 -15.10 5.05 14.19
N ALA A 233 -14.26 4.34 13.42
CA ALA A 233 -14.36 2.90 13.25
C ALA A 233 -13.62 2.11 14.34
N LEU A 234 -12.55 2.69 14.90
CA LEU A 234 -11.70 2.13 15.95
C LEU A 234 -11.45 3.20 17.02
N PRO A 235 -12.41 3.43 17.94
CA PRO A 235 -12.41 4.58 18.86
C PRO A 235 -11.73 4.27 20.20
N THR A 236 -10.81 3.30 20.22
CA THR A 236 -10.19 2.83 21.46
C THR A 236 -8.70 2.74 21.23
N GLU A 237 -7.97 3.40 22.12
CA GLU A 237 -6.52 3.44 22.15
C GLU A 237 -5.91 2.05 22.44
N GLN A 238 -4.65 1.88 22.04
CA GLN A 238 -3.87 0.68 22.29
C GLN A 238 -3.58 0.46 23.78
N THR A 239 -3.18 -0.76 24.09
CA THR A 239 -2.72 -1.15 25.44
C THR A 239 -1.25 -1.50 25.40
N VAL A 240 -0.54 -1.29 26.51
CA VAL A 240 0.85 -1.80 26.66
C VAL A 240 0.80 -3.14 27.38
N GLY A 241 1.05 -4.23 26.67
CA GLY A 241 1.01 -5.58 27.27
C GLY A 241 -0.35 -5.93 27.89
N GLY A 242 -1.43 -5.36 27.36
CA GLY A 242 -2.80 -5.55 27.85
C GLY A 242 -3.22 -4.62 28.98
N ALA A 243 -2.31 -3.75 29.45
CA ALA A 243 -2.64 -2.71 30.42
C ALA A 243 -3.10 -1.42 29.70
N PRO A 244 -4.17 -0.75 30.16
CA PRO A 244 -4.56 0.54 29.60
C PRO A 244 -3.46 1.58 29.82
N LEU A 245 -3.40 2.58 28.94
CA LEU A 245 -2.46 3.68 29.09
C LEU A 245 -2.70 4.45 30.40
N PRO A 246 -1.65 4.92 31.10
CA PRO A 246 -1.82 5.72 32.30
C PRO A 246 -2.63 6.99 32.07
N ALA A 247 -3.47 7.38 33.03
CA ALA A 247 -4.29 8.58 32.90
C ALA A 247 -3.44 9.85 32.67
N GLY A 248 -3.80 10.65 31.66
CA GLY A 248 -3.19 11.94 31.36
C GLY A 248 -1.92 11.88 30.49
N VAL A 249 -1.53 10.70 29.99
CA VAL A 249 -0.44 10.58 29.00
C VAL A 249 -0.90 10.88 27.57
N ASP A 250 -2.20 10.74 27.33
CA ASP A 250 -2.89 11.21 26.14
C ASP A 250 -3.68 12.48 26.48
N PRO A 251 -3.33 13.65 25.89
CA PRO A 251 -4.01 14.91 26.15
C PRO A 251 -5.21 15.17 25.22
N THR A 252 -5.39 14.37 24.17
CA THR A 252 -6.49 14.52 23.22
C THR A 252 -7.65 13.61 23.60
N SER A 253 -8.84 13.84 23.03
CA SER A 253 -10.03 13.06 23.35
C SER A 253 -10.40 12.15 22.20
N ASP A 254 -10.56 10.86 22.51
CA ASP A 254 -10.99 9.87 21.53
C ASP A 254 -12.42 10.16 21.00
N PRO A 255 -12.69 9.97 19.68
CA PRO A 255 -11.69 9.75 18.65
C PRO A 255 -11.00 11.04 18.18
N GLU A 256 -9.68 10.96 17.97
CA GLU A 256 -8.86 12.08 17.47
C GLU A 256 -9.24 12.46 16.04
N LEU A 257 -9.45 11.45 15.18
CA LEU A 257 -9.93 11.68 13.83
C LEU A 257 -11.45 11.83 13.78
N THR A 258 -11.88 12.87 13.07
CA THR A 258 -13.26 12.97 12.61
C THR A 258 -13.52 12.00 11.45
N GLN A 259 -14.80 11.69 11.21
CA GLN A 259 -15.22 10.90 10.06
C GLN A 259 -14.76 11.53 8.73
N GLU A 260 -14.76 12.86 8.63
CA GLU A 260 -14.32 13.57 7.43
C GLU A 260 -12.82 13.38 7.17
N GLN A 261 -11.98 13.41 8.22
CA GLN A 261 -10.54 13.17 8.08
C GLN A 261 -10.25 11.72 7.69
N LEU A 262 -10.92 10.75 8.31
CA LEU A 262 -10.79 9.33 7.94
C LEU A 262 -11.20 9.09 6.50
N ASP A 263 -12.36 9.60 6.07
CA ASP A 263 -12.82 9.46 4.68
C ASP A 263 -11.90 10.16 3.69
N ALA A 264 -11.30 11.30 4.06
CA ALA A 264 -10.33 11.99 3.23
C ALA A 264 -9.05 11.14 3.05
N ALA A 265 -8.48 10.60 4.13
CA ALA A 265 -7.32 9.72 4.06
C ALA A 265 -7.58 8.47 3.20
N VAL A 266 -8.73 7.81 3.42
CA VAL A 266 -9.15 6.65 2.59
C VAL A 266 -9.31 7.05 1.13
N THR A 267 -9.89 8.22 0.85
CA THR A 267 -10.07 8.70 -0.53
C THR A 267 -8.74 8.98 -1.22
N PHE A 268 -7.74 9.48 -0.51
CA PHE A 268 -6.39 9.64 -1.06
C PHE A 268 -5.83 8.30 -1.52
N SER A 269 -5.75 7.30 -0.63
CA SER A 269 -5.24 5.96 -0.97
C SER A 269 -6.08 5.26 -2.05
N GLN A 270 -7.40 5.46 -2.04
CA GLN A 270 -8.31 4.89 -3.04
C GLN A 270 -8.11 5.49 -4.44
N LEU A 271 -7.78 6.77 -4.53
CA LEU A 271 -7.65 7.46 -5.82
C LEU A 271 -6.20 7.65 -6.26
N LEU A 272 -5.22 7.16 -5.49
CA LEU A 272 -3.81 7.23 -5.83
C LEU A 272 -3.47 6.32 -7.02
N ALA A 273 -2.85 6.86 -8.06
CA ALA A 273 -2.55 6.11 -9.28
C ALA A 273 -1.41 5.09 -9.09
N PRO A 274 -1.48 3.90 -9.72
CA PRO A 274 -0.33 3.02 -9.82
C PRO A 274 0.74 3.64 -10.73
N PRO A 275 2.03 3.34 -10.54
CA PRO A 275 3.06 3.74 -11.49
C PRO A 275 2.85 3.10 -12.86
N GLU A 276 3.06 3.88 -13.91
CA GLU A 276 3.09 3.33 -15.26
C GLU A 276 4.38 2.52 -15.47
N PRO A 277 4.33 1.31 -16.05
CA PRO A 277 5.53 0.58 -16.44
C PRO A 277 6.34 1.35 -17.49
N VAL A 278 7.66 1.33 -17.35
CA VAL A 278 8.62 2.03 -18.23
C VAL A 278 9.50 1.04 -18.99
N GLY A 279 10.19 1.55 -20.00
CA GLY A 279 11.21 0.80 -20.75
C GLY A 279 10.83 0.45 -22.18
N ASN A 280 11.76 -0.21 -22.88
CA ASN A 280 11.62 -0.53 -24.29
C ASN A 280 10.51 -1.59 -24.53
N PRO A 281 9.53 -1.36 -25.43
CA PRO A 281 8.44 -2.30 -25.67
C PRO A 281 8.87 -3.72 -26.05
N VAL A 282 9.97 -3.86 -26.80
CA VAL A 282 10.51 -5.18 -27.20
C VAL A 282 11.09 -5.92 -26.00
N ILE A 283 11.81 -5.22 -25.12
CA ILE A 283 12.34 -5.80 -23.88
C ILE A 283 11.20 -6.20 -22.95
N ARG A 284 10.16 -5.35 -22.82
CA ARG A 284 8.98 -5.65 -22.00
C ARG A 284 8.27 -6.91 -22.49
N MET A 285 7.98 -7.02 -23.78
CA MET A 285 7.36 -8.22 -24.35
C MET A 285 8.24 -9.46 -24.17
N GLY A 286 9.55 -9.35 -24.43
CA GLY A 286 10.49 -10.46 -24.23
C GLY A 286 10.58 -10.91 -22.77
N GLY A 287 10.59 -9.97 -21.83
CA GLY A 287 10.63 -10.25 -20.40
C GLY A 287 9.34 -10.89 -19.90
N GLN A 288 8.18 -10.40 -20.33
CA GLN A 288 6.87 -11.03 -20.05
C GLN A 288 6.81 -12.48 -20.54
N GLN A 289 7.34 -12.76 -21.74
CA GLN A 289 7.40 -14.13 -22.25
C GLN A 289 8.32 -15.03 -21.42
N VAL A 290 9.45 -14.50 -20.93
CA VAL A 290 10.34 -15.26 -20.04
C VAL A 290 9.66 -15.50 -18.70
N PHE A 291 9.05 -14.46 -18.12
CA PHE A 291 8.32 -14.49 -16.85
C PHE A 291 7.26 -15.59 -16.82
N SER A 292 6.41 -15.63 -17.86
CA SER A 292 5.38 -16.66 -18.01
C SER A 292 5.97 -18.04 -18.27
N ARG A 293 6.97 -18.16 -19.15
CA ARG A 293 7.59 -19.45 -19.47
C ARG A 293 8.25 -20.13 -18.27
N ILE A 294 8.81 -19.36 -17.35
CA ILE A 294 9.40 -19.89 -16.12
C ILE A 294 8.37 -20.04 -14.99
N GLY A 295 7.09 -19.71 -15.22
CA GLY A 295 6.00 -19.91 -14.27
C GLY A 295 5.95 -18.89 -13.13
N CYS A 296 6.49 -17.67 -13.30
CA CYS A 296 6.32 -16.62 -12.30
C CYS A 296 4.84 -16.16 -12.21
N ASP A 297 4.11 -16.26 -13.31
CA ASP A 297 2.70 -15.88 -13.44
C ASP A 297 1.72 -16.86 -12.78
N GLY A 298 2.20 -17.97 -12.21
CA GLY A 298 1.39 -18.88 -11.39
C GLY A 298 0.85 -18.20 -10.13
N CYS A 299 1.65 -17.33 -9.50
CA CYS A 299 1.21 -16.49 -8.36
C CYS A 299 1.17 -15.00 -8.76
N HIS A 300 2.19 -14.51 -9.47
CA HIS A 300 2.24 -13.11 -9.91
C HIS A 300 1.41 -12.88 -11.19
N VAL A 301 0.10 -13.13 -11.09
CA VAL A 301 -0.86 -13.02 -12.19
C VAL A 301 -0.79 -11.62 -12.80
N PRO A 302 -0.45 -11.48 -14.11
CA PRO A 302 -0.12 -10.18 -14.69
C PRO A 302 -1.20 -9.13 -14.57
N ARG A 303 -2.47 -9.53 -14.59
CA ARG A 303 -3.60 -8.61 -14.70
C ARG A 303 -4.83 -9.11 -13.95
N LEU A 304 -5.39 -8.23 -13.12
CA LEU A 304 -6.69 -8.41 -12.47
C LEU A 304 -7.72 -7.47 -13.09
N ARG A 305 -9.01 -7.83 -12.97
CA ARG A 305 -10.13 -6.98 -13.38
C ARG A 305 -10.91 -6.46 -12.17
N THR A 306 -11.17 -5.15 -12.15
CA THR A 306 -12.02 -4.54 -11.13
C THR A 306 -13.51 -4.74 -11.43
N GLY A 307 -14.32 -4.71 -10.37
CA GLY A 307 -15.77 -4.87 -10.42
C GLY A 307 -16.53 -3.55 -10.61
N ASP A 308 -17.82 -3.58 -10.25
CA ASP A 308 -18.65 -2.39 -10.18
C ASP A 308 -18.11 -1.42 -9.11
N ASN A 309 -18.02 -0.14 -9.44
CA ASN A 309 -17.57 0.89 -8.51
C ASN A 309 -18.24 2.24 -8.83
N PRO A 310 -18.65 3.03 -7.83
CA PRO A 310 -19.21 4.36 -8.06
C PRO A 310 -18.20 5.34 -8.67
N VAL A 311 -16.91 5.17 -8.40
CA VAL A 311 -15.84 5.96 -9.03
C VAL A 311 -15.54 5.35 -10.40
N ARG A 312 -15.82 6.08 -11.46
CA ARG A 312 -15.62 5.60 -12.84
C ARG A 312 -14.18 5.22 -13.15
N ALA A 313 -13.21 5.85 -12.49
CA ALA A 313 -11.79 5.53 -12.62
C ALA A 313 -11.43 4.16 -12.03
N LEU A 314 -12.25 3.60 -11.13
CA LEU A 314 -12.06 2.29 -10.51
C LEU A 314 -12.98 1.21 -11.10
N SER A 315 -14.08 1.60 -11.76
CA SER A 315 -15.06 0.65 -12.31
C SER A 315 -14.58 -0.04 -13.59
N HIS A 316 -14.62 -1.37 -13.61
CA HIS A 316 -14.29 -2.25 -14.74
C HIS A 316 -12.97 -1.91 -15.46
N LYS A 317 -11.90 -1.75 -14.68
CA LYS A 317 -10.54 -1.55 -15.15
C LYS A 317 -9.76 -2.84 -15.16
N TYR A 318 -8.79 -2.90 -16.05
CA TYR A 318 -7.71 -3.86 -15.96
C TYR A 318 -6.55 -3.22 -15.20
N VAL A 319 -6.00 -3.97 -14.26
CA VAL A 319 -4.91 -3.55 -13.39
C VAL A 319 -3.73 -4.47 -13.68
N ASP A 320 -2.64 -3.94 -14.23
CA ASP A 320 -1.41 -4.72 -14.49
C ASP A 320 -0.64 -4.94 -13.17
N ALA A 321 -1.25 -5.70 -12.24
CA ALA A 321 -0.86 -5.77 -10.84
C ALA A 321 0.26 -6.78 -10.53
N TYR A 322 0.37 -7.85 -11.34
CA TYR A 322 1.29 -8.98 -11.10
C TYR A 322 1.13 -9.59 -9.71
N THR A 323 -0.11 -9.92 -9.36
CA THR A 323 -0.52 -10.57 -8.10
C THR A 323 -1.89 -11.19 -8.30
N ASP A 324 -2.16 -12.30 -7.63
CA ASP A 324 -3.48 -12.90 -7.46
C ASP A 324 -4.15 -12.51 -6.12
N LEU A 325 -3.42 -11.82 -5.23
CA LEU A 325 -3.80 -11.48 -3.86
C LEU A 325 -4.02 -12.70 -2.94
N LEU A 326 -3.52 -13.88 -3.32
CA LEU A 326 -3.62 -15.12 -2.56
C LEU A 326 -2.40 -15.34 -1.67
N LEU A 327 -2.57 -16.19 -0.66
CA LEU A 327 -1.50 -16.72 0.17
C LEU A 327 -0.80 -17.89 -0.53
N HIS A 328 0.52 -17.89 -0.45
CA HIS A 328 1.40 -18.97 -0.93
C HIS A 328 2.47 -19.30 0.10
N ASP A 329 2.84 -20.57 0.23
CA ASP A 329 3.96 -21.01 1.05
C ASP A 329 5.29 -20.60 0.38
N MET A 330 6.04 -19.73 1.06
CA MET A 330 7.34 -19.22 0.61
C MET A 330 8.52 -20.04 1.15
N GLY A 331 8.26 -21.13 1.87
CA GLY A 331 9.23 -22.03 2.47
C GLY A 331 9.67 -21.63 3.88
N PRO A 332 10.28 -22.57 4.64
CA PRO A 332 10.66 -22.37 6.03
C PRO A 332 11.70 -21.27 6.25
N ASP A 333 12.61 -21.05 5.29
CA ASP A 333 13.65 -20.01 5.40
C ASP A 333 13.08 -18.58 5.27
N LEU A 334 11.86 -18.46 4.73
CA LEU A 334 11.10 -17.22 4.61
C LEU A 334 9.93 -17.17 5.60
N ALA A 335 9.78 -18.15 6.48
CA ALA A 335 8.74 -18.12 7.49
C ALA A 335 9.04 -17.09 8.59
N ASP A 336 8.00 -16.44 9.10
CA ASP A 336 8.10 -15.52 10.23
C ASP A 336 6.92 -15.63 11.22
N ILE A 337 6.04 -14.64 11.29
CA ILE A 337 4.86 -14.59 12.15
C ILE A 337 3.64 -15.17 11.43
N CYS A 338 2.65 -15.59 12.18
CA CYS A 338 1.33 -15.89 11.64
C CYS A 338 0.46 -14.61 11.62
N LEU A 339 -0.58 -14.53 10.78
CA LEU A 339 -1.61 -13.48 10.86
C LEU A 339 -2.94 -14.02 10.31
N GLY A 340 -4.01 -13.92 11.10
CA GLY A 340 -5.30 -14.52 10.78
C GLY A 340 -5.17 -16.03 10.55
N GLN A 341 -5.54 -16.48 9.35
CA GLN A 341 -5.40 -17.88 8.93
C GLN A 341 -4.08 -18.17 8.20
N ALA A 342 -3.20 -17.19 8.03
CA ALA A 342 -1.90 -17.40 7.39
C ALA A 342 -0.92 -18.00 8.40
N THR A 343 -0.29 -19.10 8.03
CA THR A 343 0.83 -19.68 8.79
C THR A 343 2.10 -18.82 8.66
N PRO A 344 3.13 -19.08 9.47
CA PRO A 344 4.43 -18.40 9.38
C PRO A 344 5.03 -18.31 7.97
N ALA A 345 4.96 -19.39 7.19
CA ALA A 345 5.57 -19.47 5.85
C ALA A 345 4.71 -18.86 4.74
N GLU A 346 3.45 -18.53 5.01
CA GLU A 346 2.52 -18.07 3.98
C GLU A 346 2.53 -16.55 3.85
N PHE A 347 2.60 -16.07 2.61
CA PHE A 347 2.54 -14.64 2.29
C PHE A 347 1.60 -14.39 1.14
N ARG A 348 0.97 -13.22 1.16
CA ARG A 348 0.25 -12.71 0.01
C ARG A 348 1.24 -12.47 -1.11
N THR A 349 0.94 -12.87 -2.34
CA THR A 349 1.77 -12.50 -3.48
C THR A 349 1.82 -10.97 -3.61
N GLU A 350 3.00 -10.40 -3.39
CA GLU A 350 3.19 -8.95 -3.42
C GLU A 350 2.92 -8.39 -4.82
N PRO A 351 2.14 -7.30 -4.99
CA PRO A 351 1.91 -6.70 -6.30
C PRO A 351 3.22 -6.09 -6.79
N LEU A 352 3.55 -6.29 -8.06
CA LEU A 352 4.82 -5.78 -8.64
C LEU A 352 4.67 -4.39 -9.27
N MET A 353 3.54 -3.70 -9.07
CA MET A 353 3.37 -2.31 -9.50
C MET A 353 4.41 -1.43 -8.82
N GLY A 354 5.22 -0.71 -9.60
CA GLY A 354 6.26 0.17 -9.04
C GLY A 354 7.49 -0.57 -8.50
N LEU A 355 7.71 -1.84 -8.87
CA LEU A 355 8.85 -2.63 -8.41
C LEU A 355 10.20 -1.91 -8.59
N ARG A 356 10.34 -1.09 -9.64
CA ARG A 356 11.56 -0.30 -9.92
C ARG A 356 11.94 0.71 -8.84
N PHE A 357 11.00 1.09 -7.97
CA PHE A 357 11.24 2.05 -6.90
C PHE A 357 11.65 1.39 -5.59
N LYS A 358 11.55 0.06 -5.48
CA LYS A 358 11.94 -0.66 -4.28
C LYS A 358 13.46 -0.77 -4.19
N ALA A 359 14.01 -0.42 -3.02
CA ALA A 359 15.42 -0.62 -2.69
C ALA A 359 15.69 -1.98 -2.04
N THR A 360 14.72 -2.49 -1.26
CA THR A 360 14.77 -3.79 -0.60
C THR A 360 13.57 -4.65 -1.02
N PHE A 361 13.75 -5.97 -0.96
CA PHE A 361 12.80 -6.94 -1.48
C PHE A 361 12.54 -8.05 -0.46
N LEU A 362 11.46 -8.81 -0.71
CA LEU A 362 10.83 -9.75 0.23
C LEU A 362 10.16 -9.03 1.41
N HIS A 363 9.44 -9.78 2.24
CA HIS A 363 8.58 -9.22 3.30
C HIS A 363 9.37 -8.54 4.42
N ASP A 364 10.63 -8.90 4.60
CA ASP A 364 11.54 -8.41 5.64
C ASP A 364 12.70 -7.58 5.10
N GLY A 365 12.71 -7.29 3.80
CA GLY A 365 13.74 -6.47 3.16
C GLY A 365 15.13 -7.11 3.05
N ARG A 366 15.29 -8.42 3.31
CA ARG A 366 16.61 -9.08 3.32
C ARG A 366 17.35 -9.07 1.98
N ALA A 367 16.62 -8.90 0.87
CA ALA A 367 17.19 -8.89 -0.47
C ALA A 367 17.40 -7.45 -0.96
N SER A 368 18.57 -7.19 -1.56
CA SER A 368 18.99 -5.87 -2.06
C SER A 368 18.82 -5.70 -3.57
N SER A 369 18.38 -6.75 -4.26
CA SER A 369 18.14 -6.72 -5.71
C SER A 369 17.04 -7.69 -6.14
N ILE A 370 16.44 -7.42 -7.30
CA ILE A 370 15.45 -8.31 -7.92
C ILE A 370 16.05 -9.71 -8.19
N ASP A 371 17.31 -9.80 -8.63
CA ASP A 371 17.97 -11.09 -8.88
C ASP A 371 18.16 -11.89 -7.58
N GLU A 372 18.60 -11.22 -6.50
CA GLU A 372 18.74 -11.83 -5.18
C GLU A 372 17.37 -12.28 -4.62
N ALA A 373 16.35 -11.42 -4.72
CA ALA A 373 15.00 -11.74 -4.29
C ALA A 373 14.49 -13.00 -4.99
N ILE A 374 14.63 -13.10 -6.32
CA ILE A 374 14.22 -14.29 -7.08
C ILE A 374 14.96 -15.54 -6.59
N ARG A 375 16.27 -15.44 -6.29
CA ARG A 375 17.05 -16.59 -5.79
C ARG A 375 16.64 -17.07 -4.41
N LEU A 376 16.09 -16.19 -3.59
CA LEU A 376 15.62 -16.51 -2.25
C LEU A 376 14.20 -17.07 -2.22
N HIS A 377 13.44 -17.02 -3.32
CA HIS A 377 12.13 -17.66 -3.38
C HIS A 377 12.25 -19.17 -3.11
N ALA A 378 11.44 -19.69 -2.20
CA ALA A 378 11.36 -21.12 -1.88
C ALA A 378 9.89 -21.55 -1.85
N GLY A 379 9.57 -22.66 -1.17
CA GLY A 379 8.21 -23.21 -1.13
C GLY A 379 7.64 -23.45 -2.52
N GLU A 380 6.42 -22.98 -2.75
CA GLU A 380 5.69 -23.08 -4.03
C GLU A 380 6.46 -22.43 -5.19
N ALA A 381 7.22 -21.36 -4.92
CA ALA A 381 7.98 -20.64 -5.94
C ALA A 381 9.32 -21.31 -6.32
N ALA A 382 9.73 -22.40 -5.65
CA ALA A 382 11.02 -23.05 -5.89
C ALA A 382 11.19 -23.53 -7.34
N GLY A 383 10.12 -24.02 -7.96
CA GLY A 383 10.14 -24.45 -9.36
C GLY A 383 10.45 -23.30 -10.33
N ALA A 384 9.86 -22.13 -10.11
CA ALA A 384 10.10 -20.93 -10.92
C ALA A 384 11.52 -20.38 -10.70
N ARG A 385 11.98 -20.32 -9.45
CA ARG A 385 13.37 -19.97 -9.11
C ARG A 385 14.36 -20.89 -9.83
N ASP A 386 14.18 -22.20 -9.77
CA ASP A 386 15.13 -23.15 -10.36
C ASP A 386 15.19 -23.03 -11.89
N ARG A 387 14.08 -22.68 -12.53
CA ARG A 387 14.05 -22.34 -13.96
C ARG A 387 14.74 -21.00 -14.24
N PHE A 388 14.57 -19.99 -13.38
CA PHE A 388 15.31 -18.73 -13.46
C PHE A 388 16.84 -18.96 -13.41
N LEU A 389 17.31 -19.81 -12.49
CA LEU A 389 18.72 -20.15 -12.34
C LEU A 389 19.32 -20.79 -13.60
N LYS A 390 18.50 -21.49 -14.40
CA LYS A 390 18.89 -22.16 -15.66
C LYS A 390 18.76 -21.27 -16.91
N LEU A 391 18.22 -20.04 -16.79
CA LEU A 391 18.14 -19.12 -17.91
C LEU A 391 19.53 -18.74 -18.42
N SER A 392 19.65 -18.60 -19.74
CA SER A 392 20.83 -17.95 -20.34
C SER A 392 20.97 -16.51 -19.87
N ASP A 393 22.19 -15.97 -19.88
CA ASP A 393 22.47 -14.58 -19.45
C ASP A 393 21.57 -13.56 -20.17
N ARG A 394 21.33 -13.78 -21.47
CA ARG A 394 20.44 -12.91 -22.25
C ARG A 394 18.99 -12.96 -21.76
N GLN A 395 18.46 -14.16 -21.48
CA GLN A 395 17.09 -14.30 -20.97
C GLN A 395 16.96 -13.71 -19.57
N ARG A 396 17.93 -13.97 -18.69
CA ARG A 396 17.97 -13.43 -17.34
C ARG A 396 18.02 -11.90 -17.37
N ALA A 397 18.92 -11.31 -18.17
CA ALA A 397 19.01 -9.86 -18.32
C ALA A 397 17.72 -9.26 -18.92
N THR A 398 17.06 -9.96 -19.84
CA THR A 398 15.78 -9.51 -20.42
C THR A 398 14.66 -9.50 -19.37
N LEU A 399 14.58 -10.56 -18.55
CA LEU A 399 13.62 -10.64 -17.44
C LEU A 399 13.87 -9.56 -16.39
N LEU A 400 15.11 -9.41 -15.91
CA LEU A 400 15.46 -8.41 -14.90
C LEU A 400 15.20 -6.98 -15.37
N ARG A 401 15.46 -6.68 -16.66
CA ARG A 401 15.13 -5.36 -17.23
C ARG A 401 13.63 -5.13 -17.39
N PHE A 402 12.85 -6.19 -17.60
CA PHE A 402 11.40 -6.08 -17.60
C PHE A 402 10.87 -5.80 -16.19
N LEU A 403 11.32 -6.56 -15.19
CA LEU A 403 10.94 -6.38 -13.78
C LEU A 403 11.38 -5.01 -13.24
N GLY A 404 12.60 -4.57 -13.55
CA GLY A 404 13.07 -3.22 -13.20
C GLY A 404 12.42 -2.09 -14.00
N GLY A 405 11.51 -2.41 -14.92
CA GLY A 405 10.64 -1.44 -15.58
C GLY A 405 9.22 -1.40 -15.00
N LEU A 406 8.86 -2.31 -14.10
CA LEU A 406 7.54 -2.33 -13.46
C LEU A 406 7.39 -1.24 -12.39
#